data_AF-A0A2V9TNV5-F1
#
_entry.id   AF-A0A2V9TNV5-F1
#
_cell.length_a   1.000
_cell.length_b   1.000
_cell.length_c   1.000
_cell.angle_alpha   90.00
_cell.angle_beta   90.00
_cell.angle_gamma   90.00
#
_symmetry.space_group_name_H-M   'P 1'
#
loop_
_entity.id
_entity.type
_entity.pdbx_description
1 polymer ?
#
loop_
_entity_poly.entity_id
_entity_poly.type
_entity_poly.pdbx_seq_one_letter_code
_entity_poly.pdbx_strand_id
1 'polypeptide(L)' 'MARGWESKSIEEQQAAAQAPATARKLLTPEQVAAQRQRDSLLLSRKRIHEQLQAAQNPHYRQMLESALAELDGRLARLA' A
#
# COMPACT_ATOMS: atom_id res chain seq x y z
N MET A 1 13.75 -5.64 -20.82
CA MET A 1 12.48 -4.89 -20.77
C MET A 1 12.03 -4.83 -19.32
N ALA A 2 12.22 -3.67 -18.69
CA ALA A 2 12.13 -3.50 -17.25
C ALA A 2 10.67 -3.58 -16.78
N ARG A 3 10.30 -4.80 -16.34
CA ARG A 3 9.35 -5.13 -15.26
C ARG A 3 8.36 -4.01 -14.97
N GLY A 4 7.28 -4.01 -15.76
CA GLY A 4 6.13 -3.16 -15.56
C GLY A 4 5.63 -3.29 -14.12
N TRP A 5 5.64 -2.16 -13.43
CA TRP A 5 4.92 -1.96 -12.19
C TRP A 5 3.49 -2.47 -12.38
N GLU A 6 3.10 -3.43 -11.55
CA GLU A 6 1.80 -4.09 -11.48
C GLU A 6 0.67 -3.11 -11.08
N SER A 7 0.41 -2.08 -11.89
CA SER A 7 -0.72 -1.15 -11.71
C SER A 7 -1.99 -1.61 -12.44
N LYS A 8 -2.15 -2.92 -12.71
CA LYS A 8 -3.19 -3.40 -13.64
C LYS A 8 -4.10 -4.51 -13.12
N SER A 9 -4.36 -4.63 -11.81
CA SER A 9 -5.34 -5.64 -11.33
C SER A 9 -6.00 -5.35 -9.98
N ILE A 10 -6.57 -4.16 -9.73
CA ILE A 10 -7.49 -3.98 -8.58
C ILE A 10 -8.73 -3.12 -8.94
N GLU A 11 -9.07 -2.92 -10.21
CA GLU A 11 -10.30 -2.19 -10.58
C GLU A 11 -11.49 -3.13 -10.86
N GLU A 12 -11.30 -4.46 -10.88
CA GLU A 12 -12.32 -5.41 -11.36
C GLU A 12 -13.17 -6.12 -10.29
N GLN A 13 -12.98 -5.85 -8.99
CA GLN A 13 -13.72 -6.57 -7.93
C GLN A 13 -14.78 -5.73 -7.18
N GLN A 14 -15.47 -4.82 -7.87
CA GLN A 14 -16.54 -4.01 -7.24
C GLN A 14 -17.93 -4.16 -7.86
N ALA A 15 -18.14 -5.11 -8.78
CA ALA A 15 -19.44 -5.23 -9.46
C ALA A 15 -20.50 -6.11 -8.74
N ALA A 16 -20.23 -6.72 -7.59
CA ALA A 16 -21.17 -7.70 -7.01
C ALA A 16 -21.36 -7.55 -5.49
N ALA A 17 -21.94 -6.44 -5.03
CA ALA A 17 -22.44 -6.35 -3.65
C ALA A 17 -23.70 -5.48 -3.55
N GLN A 18 -24.74 -5.84 -4.30
CA GLN A 18 -26.11 -5.43 -3.98
C GLN A 18 -26.85 -6.61 -3.34
N ALA A 19 -26.80 -6.70 -2.01
CA ALA A 19 -27.79 -7.45 -1.24
C ALA A 19 -27.95 -6.83 0.16
N PRO A 20 -29.19 -6.66 0.65
CA PRO A 20 -29.46 -5.83 1.81
C PRO A 20 -29.37 -6.61 3.13
N ALA A 21 -29.26 -5.82 4.21
CA ALA A 21 -29.59 -6.17 5.59
C ALA A 21 -28.55 -6.96 6.40
N THR A 22 -27.83 -6.26 7.26
CA THR A 22 -27.99 -6.30 8.74
C THR A 22 -26.72 -5.78 9.41
N ALA A 23 -26.81 -4.59 10.02
CA ALA A 23 -26.05 -4.10 11.18
C ALA A 23 -24.54 -4.42 11.35
N ARG A 24 -23.80 -4.79 10.31
CA ARG A 24 -22.35 -4.59 10.26
C ARG A 24 -22.17 -3.14 9.88
N LYS A 25 -21.35 -2.39 10.62
CA LYS A 25 -20.84 -1.09 10.17
C LYS A 25 -20.23 -1.34 8.78
N LEU A 26 -21.03 -1.13 7.74
CA LEU A 26 -20.60 -1.21 6.36
C LEU A 26 -19.63 -0.04 6.27
N LEU A 27 -18.34 -0.35 6.32
CA LEU A 27 -17.31 0.61 6.03
C LEU A 27 -17.74 1.26 4.72
N THR A 28 -17.92 2.58 4.74
CA THR A 28 -18.30 3.29 3.53
C THR A 28 -17.25 3.00 2.45
N PRO A 29 -17.61 3.03 1.15
CA PRO A 29 -16.64 2.79 0.09
C PRO A 29 -15.36 3.64 0.24
N GLU A 30 -15.50 4.86 0.80
CA GLU A 30 -14.39 5.74 1.17
C GLU A 30 -13.50 5.17 2.29
N GLN A 31 -14.08 4.60 3.35
CA GLN A 31 -13.32 3.95 4.43
C GLN A 31 -12.58 2.70 3.93
N VAL A 32 -13.20 1.93 3.01
CA VAL A 32 -12.54 0.79 2.38
C VAL A 32 -11.37 1.24 1.50
N ALA A 33 -11.55 2.33 0.73
CA ALA A 33 -10.47 2.90 -0.09
C ALA A 33 -9.30 3.40 0.78
N ALA A 34 -9.59 4.11 1.86
CA ALA A 34 -8.57 4.57 2.81
C ALA A 34 -7.80 3.40 3.46
N GLN A 35 -8.51 2.34 3.86
CA GLN A 35 -7.88 1.15 4.41
C GLN A 35 -6.97 0.46 3.38
N ARG A 36 -7.43 0.30 2.13
CA ARG A 36 -6.62 -0.28 1.03
C ARG A 36 -5.38 0.55 0.75
N GLN A 37 -5.50 1.88 0.74
CA GLN A 37 -4.37 2.79 0.58
C GLN A 37 -3.35 2.58 1.70
N ARG A 38 -3.81 2.54 2.97
CA ARG A 38 -2.95 2.25 4.12
C ARG A 38 -2.25 0.90 3.99
N ASP A 39 -2.99 -0.15 3.63
CA ASP A 39 -2.44 -1.51 3.50
C ASP A 39 -1.38 -1.60 2.39
N SER A 40 -1.60 -0.92 1.26
CA SER A 40 -0.63 -0.86 0.16
C SER A 40 0.68 -0.16 0.57
N LEU A 41 0.59 0.92 1.37
CA LEU A 41 1.75 1.62 1.89
C LEU A 41 2.51 0.77 2.92
N LEU A 42 1.78 0.06 3.80
CA LEU A 42 2.38 -0.87 4.76
C LEU A 42 3.11 -2.03 4.06
N LEU A 43 2.54 -2.58 2.99
CA LEU A 43 3.19 -3.62 2.19
C LEU A 43 4.48 -3.10 1.54
N SER A 44 4.43 -1.89 0.99
CA SER A 44 5.59 -1.23 0.38
C SER A 44 6.70 -0.98 1.40
N ARG A 45 6.34 -0.52 2.60
CA ARG A 45 7.25 -0.33 3.73
C ARG A 45 7.97 -1.62 4.11
N LYS A 46 7.24 -2.74 4.21
CA LYS A 46 7.83 -4.06 4.51
C LYS A 46 8.85 -4.48 3.45
N ARG A 47 8.52 -4.31 2.16
CA ARG A 47 9.44 -4.61 1.06
C ARG A 47 10.73 -3.78 1.13
N ILE A 48 10.63 -2.48 1.41
CA ILE A 48 11.83 -1.63 1.57
C ILE A 48 12.67 -2.09 2.75
N HIS A 49 12.05 -2.48 3.88
CA HIS A 49 12.76 -3.07 5.01
C HIS A 49 13.53 -4.34 4.61
N GLU A 50 12.90 -5.26 3.89
CA GLU A 50 13.57 -6.47 3.39
C GLU A 50 14.74 -6.13 2.46
N GLN A 51 14.55 -5.15 1.57
CA GLN A 51 15.61 -4.67 0.68
C GLN A 51 16.77 -4.01 1.45
N LEU A 52 16.49 -3.27 2.53
CA LEU A 52 17.52 -2.66 3.39
C LEU A 52 18.35 -3.71 4.14
N GLN A 53 17.74 -4.83 4.52
CA GLN A 53 18.45 -5.94 5.15
C GLN A 53 19.39 -6.64 4.16
N ALA A 54 18.98 -6.78 2.89
CA ALA A 54 19.79 -7.39 1.85
C ALA A 54 20.79 -6.41 1.16
N ALA A 55 20.59 -5.10 1.31
CA ALA A 55 21.39 -4.08 0.65
C ALA A 55 22.78 -3.92 1.29
N GLN A 56 23.81 -4.26 0.51
CA GLN A 56 25.22 -4.07 0.89
C GLN A 56 25.82 -2.76 0.34
N ASN A 57 25.20 -2.19 -0.71
CA ASN A 57 25.66 -0.95 -1.32
C ASN A 57 25.14 0.27 -0.53
N PRO A 58 26.03 1.14 0.00
CA PRO A 58 25.63 2.27 0.84
C PRO A 58 24.78 3.31 0.10
N HIS A 59 25.04 3.57 -1.19
CA HIS A 59 24.25 4.50 -1.99
C HIS A 59 22.83 3.96 -2.24
N TYR A 60 22.72 2.66 -2.52
CA TYR A 60 21.41 2.01 -2.67
C TYR A 60 20.64 1.99 -1.34
N ARG A 61 21.34 1.78 -0.23
CA ARG A 61 20.76 1.85 1.11
C ARG A 61 20.19 3.24 1.42
N GLN A 62 20.92 4.31 1.14
CA GLN A 62 20.44 5.70 1.32
C GLN A 62 19.19 6.00 0.47
N MET A 63 19.13 5.47 -0.76
CA MET A 63 17.95 5.60 -1.60
C MET A 63 16.73 4.90 -0.97
N LEU A 64 16.92 3.69 -0.46
CA LEU A 64 15.87 2.93 0.23
C LEU A 64 15.42 3.61 1.54
N GLU A 65 16.34 4.18 2.32
CA GLU A 65 16.04 4.95 3.54
C GLU A 65 15.21 6.21 3.22
N SER A 66 15.54 6.91 2.13
CA SER A 66 14.78 8.08 1.67
C SER A 66 13.36 7.70 1.24
N ALA A 67 13.23 6.60 0.49
CA ALA A 67 11.93 6.07 0.08
C ALA A 67 11.11 5.57 1.30
N LEU A 68 11.76 5.01 2.31
CA LEU A 68 11.11 4.59 3.56
C LEU A 68 10.51 5.80 4.29
N ALA A 69 11.27 6.88 4.46
CA ALA A 69 10.81 8.11 5.10
C ALA A 69 9.61 8.73 4.37
N GLU A 70 9.61 8.65 3.04
CA GLU A 70 8.51 9.11 2.19
C GLU A 70 7.22 8.32 2.44
N LEU A 71 7.32 6.98 2.49
CA LEU A 71 6.20 6.08 2.82
C LEU A 71 5.68 6.30 4.24
N ASP A 72 6.57 6.43 5.22
CA ASP A 72 6.19 6.70 6.61
C ASP A 72 5.47 8.06 6.74
N GLY A 73 5.92 9.08 6.00
CA GLY A 73 5.23 10.37 5.93
C GLY A 73 3.86 10.32 5.24
N ARG A 74 3.64 9.42 4.27
CA ARG A 74 2.30 9.16 3.72
C ARG A 74 1.42 8.42 4.72
N LEU A 75 1.95 7.43 5.43
CA LEU A 75 1.22 6.68 6.46
C LEU A 75 0.78 7.57 7.62
N ALA A 76 1.64 8.51 8.06
CA ALA A 76 1.32 9.46 9.12
C ALA A 76 0.18 10.42 8.74
N ARG A 77 0.03 10.74 7.45
CA ARG A 77 -1.07 11.58 6.94
C ARG A 77 -2.40 10.83 6.79
N LEU A 78 -2.36 9.50 6.80
CA LEU A 78 -3.53 8.61 6.71
C LEU A 78 -3.94 8.02 8.08
N ALA A 79 -3.21 8.35 9.15
CA ALA A 79 -3.50 7.96 10.53
C ALA A 79 -4.33 9.05 11.22
#